data_AF-A0A9W8I9D0-F1
#
_entry.id   AF-A0A9W8I9D0-F1
#
_cell.length_a   1.000
_cell.length_b   1.000
_cell.length_c   1.000
_cell.angle_alpha   90.00
_cell.angle_beta   90.00
_cell.angle_gamma   90.00
#
_symmetry.space_group_name_H-M   'P 1'
#
loop_
_entity.id
_entity.type
_entity.pdbx_description
1 polymer ?
#
loop_
_entity_poly.entity_id
_entity_poly.type
_entity_poly.pdbx_seq_one_letter_code
_entity_poly.pdbx_strand_id
1 'polypeptide(L)'
;LPQAIELLEKYLPENESDDMYTRYADVLTLANELPKAAVNYTAALELNPNNERAKVGYDRVDRLMHPHAESEDEDEEQPDAEMDAEEIVDQRVDDFSDEDIL
;
A
#
# COMPACT_ATOMS: atom_id res chain seq x y z
N LEU A 1 23.63 -2.19 -18.66
CA LEU A 1 23.42 -2.93 -17.40
C LEU A 1 24.62 -3.80 -17.04
N PRO A 2 25.17 -4.68 -17.92
CA PRO A 2 26.27 -5.58 -17.52
C PRO A 2 27.55 -4.86 -17.05
N GLN A 3 27.99 -3.82 -17.78
CA GLN A 3 29.16 -3.03 -17.39
C GLN A 3 28.99 -2.27 -16.07
N ALA A 4 27.75 -1.88 -15.74
CA ALA A 4 27.46 -1.19 -14.48
C ALA A 4 27.53 -2.17 -13.31
N ILE A 5 27.03 -3.41 -13.50
CA ILE A 5 27.14 -4.50 -12.53
C ILE A 5 28.61 -4.82 -12.28
N GLU A 6 29.40 -5.06 -13.33
CA GLU A 6 30.84 -5.37 -13.19
C GLU A 6 31.61 -4.26 -12.44
N LEU A 7 31.30 -3.00 -12.73
CA LEU A 7 31.93 -1.87 -12.06
C LEU A 7 31.54 -1.82 -10.58
N LEU A 8 30.26 -2.01 -10.26
CA LEU A 8 29.79 -2.01 -8.88
C LEU A 8 30.38 -3.19 -8.09
N GLU A 9 30.40 -4.40 -8.65
CA GLU A 9 31.00 -5.58 -8.01
C GLU A 9 32.50 -5.40 -7.73
N LYS A 10 33.21 -4.70 -8.62
CA LYS A 10 34.65 -4.42 -8.43
C LYS A 10 34.90 -3.46 -7.26
N TYR A 11 34.06 -2.44 -7.09
CA TYR A 11 34.30 -1.36 -6.12
C TYR A 11 33.58 -1.55 -4.78
N LEU A 12 32.59 -2.44 -4.72
CA LEU A 12 31.82 -2.72 -3.51
C LEU A 12 32.71 -3.12 -2.31
N PRO A 13 33.72 -4.03 -2.44
CA PRO A 13 34.53 -4.46 -1.30
C PRO A 13 35.40 -3.34 -0.71
N GLU A 14 35.69 -2.30 -1.50
CA GLU A 14 36.50 -1.16 -1.06
C GLU A 14 35.63 0.00 -0.54
N ASN A 15 34.32 -0.01 -0.81
CA ASN A 15 33.41 1.10 -0.52
C ASN A 15 32.05 0.60 -0.01
N GLU A 16 32.05 -0.29 0.96
CA GLU A 16 30.81 -0.80 1.57
C GLU A 16 30.06 0.35 2.26
N SER A 17 28.90 0.70 1.71
CA SER A 17 27.99 1.73 2.23
C SER A 17 26.57 1.44 1.78
N ASP A 18 25.59 1.91 2.53
CA ASP A 18 24.18 1.73 2.21
C ASP A 18 23.83 2.29 0.82
N ASP A 19 24.38 3.45 0.43
CA ASP A 19 24.18 4.03 -0.91
C ASP A 19 24.76 3.13 -2.03
N MET A 20 25.91 2.48 -1.80
CA MET A 20 26.50 1.56 -2.79
C MET A 20 25.67 0.30 -2.96
N TYR A 21 25.25 -0.33 -1.87
CA TYR A 21 24.34 -1.48 -1.94
C TYR A 21 22.99 -1.11 -2.58
N THR A 22 22.45 0.07 -2.27
CA THR A 22 21.19 0.56 -2.87
C THR A 22 21.31 0.73 -4.38
N ARG A 23 22.37 1.38 -4.87
CA ARG A 23 22.60 1.55 -6.31
C ARG A 23 22.87 0.23 -7.02
N TYR A 24 23.54 -0.71 -6.36
CA TYR A 24 23.75 -2.02 -6.94
C TYR A 24 22.43 -2.79 -7.08
N ALA A 25 21.59 -2.74 -6.04
CA ALA A 25 20.25 -3.31 -6.07
C ALA A 25 19.36 -2.68 -7.16
N ASP A 26 19.43 -1.36 -7.37
CA ASP A 26 18.72 -0.68 -8.46
C ASP A 26 19.11 -1.25 -9.84
N VAL A 27 20.41 -1.42 -10.09
CA VAL A 27 20.92 -1.96 -11.37
C VAL A 27 20.50 -3.42 -11.55
N LEU A 28 20.56 -4.22 -10.48
CA LEU A 28 20.10 -5.61 -10.50
C LEU A 28 18.59 -5.72 -10.75
N THR A 29 17.80 -4.80 -10.19
CA THR A 29 16.35 -4.70 -10.46
C THR A 29 16.10 -4.43 -11.94
N LEU A 30 16.82 -3.49 -12.54
CA LEU A 30 16.72 -3.20 -13.98
C LEU A 30 17.20 -4.37 -14.86
N ALA A 31 18.14 -5.17 -14.36
CA ALA A 31 18.61 -6.39 -15.02
C ALA A 31 17.67 -7.59 -14.81
N ASN A 32 16.55 -7.40 -14.09
CA ASN A 32 15.61 -8.45 -13.70
C ASN A 32 16.23 -9.56 -12.83
N GLU A 33 17.33 -9.26 -12.13
CA GLU A 33 17.97 -10.14 -11.15
C GLU A 33 17.38 -9.91 -9.76
N LEU A 34 16.04 -10.05 -9.66
CA LEU A 34 15.25 -9.67 -8.49
C LEU A 34 15.73 -10.29 -7.16
N PRO A 35 16.08 -11.59 -7.07
CA PRO A 35 16.57 -12.17 -5.82
C PRO A 35 17.88 -11.53 -5.34
N LYS A 36 18.79 -11.18 -6.27
CA LYS A 36 20.03 -10.50 -5.90
C LYS A 36 19.79 -9.04 -5.52
N ALA A 37 18.84 -8.38 -6.20
CA ALA A 37 18.44 -7.02 -5.85
C ALA A 37 17.89 -6.97 -4.41
N ALA A 38 17.02 -7.91 -4.04
CA ALA A 38 16.47 -8.00 -2.68
C ALA A 38 17.57 -8.12 -1.62
N VAL A 39 18.53 -9.03 -1.80
CA VAL A 39 19.68 -9.20 -0.88
C VAL A 39 20.48 -7.91 -0.71
N ASN A 40 20.72 -7.18 -1.80
CA ASN A 40 21.47 -5.93 -1.74
C ASN A 40 20.68 -4.79 -1.07
N TYR A 41 19.36 -4.71 -1.30
CA TYR A 41 18.53 -3.75 -0.56
C TYR A 41 18.49 -4.08 0.95
N THR A 42 18.39 -5.36 1.33
CA THR A 42 18.47 -5.77 2.73
C THR A 42 19.81 -5.37 3.34
N ALA A 43 20.94 -5.61 2.65
CA ALA A 43 22.25 -5.18 3.13
C ALA A 43 22.34 -3.65 3.31
N ALA A 44 21.75 -2.86 2.40
CA ALA A 44 21.67 -1.41 2.55
C ALA A 44 20.87 -0.99 3.80
N LEU A 45 19.75 -1.66 4.08
CA LEU A 45 18.89 -1.39 5.23
C LEU A 45 19.49 -1.87 6.56
N GLU A 46 20.29 -2.94 6.54
CA GLU A 46 21.07 -3.38 7.71
C GLU A 46 22.11 -2.34 8.12
N LEU A 47 22.77 -1.70 7.14
CA LEU A 47 23.71 -0.61 7.38
C LEU A 47 23.00 0.70 7.78
N ASN A 48 21.89 1.01 7.12
CA ASN A 48 21.11 2.22 7.38
C ASN A 48 19.60 1.93 7.28
N PRO A 49 18.96 1.65 8.43
CA PRO A 49 17.51 1.41 8.47
C PRO A 49 16.65 2.61 8.03
N ASN A 50 17.23 3.81 7.94
CA ASN A 50 16.55 5.03 7.49
C ASN A 50 16.78 5.34 6.00
N ASN A 51 17.39 4.42 5.24
CA ASN A 51 17.56 4.61 3.80
C ASN A 51 16.23 4.40 3.06
N GLU A 52 15.50 5.50 2.86
CA GLU A 52 14.19 5.49 2.19
C GLU A 52 14.25 4.94 0.76
N ARG A 53 15.35 5.17 0.04
CA ARG A 53 15.53 4.64 -1.31
C ARG A 53 15.63 3.11 -1.29
N ALA A 54 16.36 2.56 -0.32
CA ALA A 54 16.47 1.11 -0.16
C ALA A 54 15.14 0.47 0.24
N LYS A 55 14.34 1.11 1.10
CA LYS A 55 12.99 0.64 1.47
C LYS A 55 12.08 0.56 0.24
N VAL A 56 11.93 1.68 -0.47
CA VAL A 56 11.08 1.75 -1.68
C VAL A 56 11.56 0.77 -2.75
N GLY A 57 12.88 0.63 -2.91
CA GLY A 57 13.48 -0.32 -3.83
C GLY A 57 13.18 -1.78 -3.47
N TYR A 58 13.29 -2.13 -2.19
CA TYR A 58 12.94 -3.46 -1.67
C TYR A 58 11.46 -3.78 -1.89
N ASP A 59 10.55 -2.88 -1.51
CA ASP A 59 9.10 -3.06 -1.68
C ASP A 59 8.71 -3.24 -3.15
N ARG A 60 9.42 -2.56 -4.06
CA ARG A 60 9.24 -2.74 -5.50
C ARG A 60 9.71 -4.12 -5.96
N VAL A 61 10.88 -4.57 -5.51
CA VAL A 61 11.40 -5.90 -5.85
C VAL A 61 10.47 -6.99 -5.34
N ASP A 62 9.97 -6.85 -4.11
CA ASP A 62 9.05 -7.82 -3.52
C ASP A 62 7.77 -7.97 -4.34
N ARG A 63 7.14 -6.85 -4.75
CA ARG A 63 5.96 -6.88 -5.65
C ARG A 63 6.24 -7.49 -7.01
N LEU A 64 7.42 -7.24 -7.57
CA LEU A 64 7.83 -7.85 -8.85
C LEU A 64 8.05 -9.37 -8.72
N MET A 65 8.46 -9.85 -7.55
CA MET A 65 8.63 -11.28 -7.26
C MET A 65 7.31 -11.96 -6.90
N HIS A 66 6.37 -11.23 -6.32
CA HIS A 66 5.05 -11.71 -5.88
C HIS A 66 3.89 -10.97 -6.58
N PRO A 67 3.78 -11.03 -7.92
CA PRO A 67 2.80 -10.24 -8.70
C PRO A 67 1.33 -10.64 -8.50
N HIS A 68 1.03 -11.61 -7.65
CA HIS A 68 -0.33 -12.08 -7.33
C HIS A 68 -0.69 -11.91 -5.84
N ALA A 69 0.17 -11.27 -5.04
CA ALA A 69 -0.07 -11.05 -3.61
C ALA A 69 -0.91 -9.79 -3.32
N GLU A 70 -1.16 -8.91 -4.31
CA GLU A 70 -1.97 -7.69 -4.17
C GLU A 70 -3.44 -7.87 -4.63
N SER A 71 -3.97 -9.09 -4.60
CA SER A 71 -5.42 -9.33 -4.77
C SER A 71 -6.03 -9.84 -3.46
N GLU A 72 -5.81 -9.11 -2.37
CA GLU A 72 -6.61 -9.22 -1.15
C GLU A 72 -7.33 -7.88 -0.96
N ASP A 73 -8.51 -7.78 -1.57
CA ASP A 73 -9.72 -7.19 -1.00
C ASP A 73 -9.62 -5.80 -0.33
N GLU A 74 -9.61 -4.75 -1.16
CA GLU A 74 -10.20 -3.44 -0.81
C GLU A 74 -11.66 -3.36 -1.33
N ASP A 75 -12.45 -4.43 -1.15
CA ASP A 75 -13.91 -4.32 -1.28
C ASP A 75 -14.42 -3.61 -0.02
N GLU A 76 -14.57 -2.29 -0.15
CA GLU A 76 -15.25 -1.40 0.78
C GLU A 76 -16.72 -1.86 1.00
N GLU A 77 -16.97 -2.78 1.92
CA GLU A 77 -18.31 -2.95 2.49
C GLU A 77 -18.47 -1.98 3.67
N GLN A 78 -18.76 -0.72 3.35
CA GLN A 78 -19.49 0.14 4.28
C GLN A 78 -20.92 -0.41 4.36
N PRO A 79 -21.38 -0.93 5.52
CA PRO A 79 -22.79 -1.24 5.65
C PRO A 79 -23.57 0.09 5.74
N ASP A 80 -23.99 0.60 4.59
CA ASP A 80 -25.10 1.55 4.47
C ASP A 80 -26.38 0.83 4.90
N ALA A 81 -26.61 0.74 6.20
CA ALA A 81 -27.91 0.41 6.76
C ALA A 81 -28.70 1.70 7.02
N GLU A 82 -29.02 2.41 5.94
CA GLU A 82 -30.22 3.25 5.90
C GLU A 82 -31.39 2.35 5.49
N MET A 83 -32.28 2.03 6.44
CA MET A 83 -33.71 1.68 6.29
C MET A 83 -34.17 1.30 7.71
N ASP A 84 -35.22 1.90 8.28
CA ASP A 84 -36.54 1.94 7.69
C ASP A 84 -37.36 3.12 8.23
N ALA A 85 -38.17 3.67 7.33
CA ALA A 85 -39.13 4.71 7.62
C ALA A 85 -40.43 4.10 8.18
N GLU A 86 -41.26 4.98 8.72
CA GLU A 86 -42.70 4.81 8.97
C GLU A 86 -43.17 4.18 10.29
N GLU A 87 -43.51 5.05 11.25
CA GLU A 87 -44.87 5.04 11.81
C GLU A 87 -45.29 6.48 12.15
N ILE A 88 -45.80 7.20 11.15
CA ILE A 88 -46.60 8.41 11.41
C ILE A 88 -48.04 7.92 11.64
N VAL A 89 -48.44 7.81 12.90
CA VAL A 89 -49.84 7.60 13.25
C VAL A 89 -50.59 8.91 13.01
N ASP A 90 -51.20 9.03 11.83
CA ASP A 90 -52.25 10.00 11.54
C ASP A 90 -53.52 9.59 12.32
N GLN A 91 -53.72 10.19 13.50
CA GLN A 91 -55.03 10.21 14.16
C GLN A 91 -55.63 11.59 13.98
N ARG A 92 -56.28 11.73 12.83
CA ARG A 92 -57.32 12.70 12.52
C ARG A 92 -58.43 12.68 13.60
N VAL A 93 -58.31 13.59 14.56
CA VAL A 93 -59.43 14.00 15.44
C VAL A 93 -60.27 15.03 14.69
N ASP A 94 -61.18 14.54 13.86
CA ASP A 94 -62.38 15.30 13.50
C ASP A 94 -63.55 14.68 14.27
N ASP A 95 -64.06 15.39 15.29
CA ASP A 95 -65.49 15.65 15.43
C ASP A 95 -65.72 16.72 16.51
N PHE A 96 -65.46 17.98 16.15
CA PHE A 96 -66.09 19.12 16.82
C PHE A 96 -67.46 19.30 16.15
N SER A 97 -68.51 18.76 16.75
CA SER A 97 -69.88 19.16 16.49
C SER A 97 -70.26 20.30 17.44
N ASP A 98 -70.35 21.50 16.87
CA ASP A 98 -71.05 22.64 17.47
C ASP A 98 -72.56 22.36 17.42
N GLU A 99 -73.18 22.01 18.55
CA GLU A 99 -74.61 22.21 18.78
C GLU A 99 -74.91 22.16 20.29
N ASP A 100 -74.83 23.32 20.95
CA ASP A 100 -75.74 23.78 22.03
C ASP A 100 -75.18 25.05 22.70
N ILE A 101 -75.24 26.18 22.00
CA ILE A 101 -75.34 27.51 22.62
C ILE A 101 -76.49 28.27 21.93
N LEU A 102 -77.71 28.09 22.45
CA LEU A 102 -78.71 29.13 22.70
C LEU A 102 -79.95 28.55 23.39
#